data_AF-A0A397EU25-F1
#
_entry.id   AF-A0A397EU25-F1
#
_cell.length_a   1.000
_cell.length_b   1.000
_cell.length_c   1.000
_cell.angle_alpha   90.00
_cell.angle_beta   90.00
_cell.angle_gamma   90.00
#
_symmetry.space_group_name_H-M   'P 1'
#
loop_
_entity.id
_entity.type
_entity.pdbx_description
1 polymer ?
#
loop_
_entity_poly.entity_id
_entity_poly.type
_entity_poly.pdbx_seq_one_letter_code
_entity_poly.pdbx_strand_id
1 'polypeptide(L)'
;ILYQRGIYPPESFTRVSKYGLAMVVTADEKLSAYLKNVLDQLAGWLVESQVQKLVVVIANANTDDILERWMFDVYADPPSAHGYVPKVVMSEIQAIMRQITASVSFLPLLNDPCTFDLLVYTDKDVHVPQTWEESDPRLVENSVEVRLRSFTTKVHKVDAMVAYKDPDTTI
;
A
#
# COMPACT_ATOMS: atom_id res chain seq x y z
N ILE A 1 2.12 -1.88 6.73
CA ILE A 1 0.67 -2.22 6.80
C ILE A 1 0.51 -3.62 7.39
N LEU A 2 0.95 -4.69 6.71
CA LEU A 2 0.75 -6.08 7.17
C LEU A 2 1.12 -6.33 8.65
N TYR A 3 2.30 -5.88 9.09
CA TYR A 3 2.69 -5.97 10.50
C TYR A 3 1.78 -5.15 11.43
N GLN A 4 1.51 -3.89 11.08
CA GLN A 4 0.75 -2.97 11.95
C GLN A 4 -0.73 -3.35 12.07
N ARG A 5 -1.27 -4.05 11.07
CA ARG A 5 -2.65 -4.55 11.06
C ARG A 5 -2.76 -6.01 11.51
N GLY A 6 -1.65 -6.64 11.94
CA GLY A 6 -1.66 -8.00 12.47
C GLY A 6 -2.03 -9.08 11.45
N ILE A 7 -1.83 -8.85 10.15
CA ILE A 7 -2.16 -9.82 9.08
C ILE A 7 -1.28 -11.07 9.17
N TYR A 8 -0.02 -10.86 9.59
CA TYR A 8 0.93 -11.93 9.88
C TYR A 8 1.42 -11.76 11.32
N PRO A 9 1.79 -12.86 12.00
CA PRO A 9 2.17 -12.78 13.38
C PRO A 9 3.54 -12.06 13.52
N PRO A 10 3.81 -11.37 14.65
CA PRO A 10 4.99 -10.52 14.80
C PRO A 10 6.33 -11.23 14.57
N GLU A 11 6.43 -12.51 14.92
CA GLU A 11 7.61 -13.35 14.70
C GLU A 11 7.94 -13.61 13.23
N SER A 12 6.99 -13.38 12.32
CA SER A 12 7.20 -13.44 10.86
C SER A 12 7.89 -12.18 10.31
N PHE A 13 8.32 -11.27 11.17
CA PHE A 13 8.97 -10.01 10.79
C PHE A 13 10.29 -9.82 11.51
N THR A 14 11.21 -9.14 10.83
CA THR A 14 12.48 -8.68 11.39
C THR A 14 12.60 -7.17 11.30
N ARG A 15 13.41 -6.59 12.20
CA ARG A 15 13.66 -5.14 12.24
C ARG A 15 14.87 -4.80 11.39
N VAL A 16 14.74 -3.78 10.56
CA VAL A 16 15.81 -3.27 9.70
C VAL A 16 15.89 -1.75 9.78
N SER A 17 17.08 -1.19 9.63
CA SER A 17 17.25 0.27 9.52
C SER A 17 17.10 0.69 8.06
N LYS A 18 16.07 1.46 7.74
CA LYS A 18 15.83 1.97 6.36
C LYS A 18 15.24 3.37 6.43
N TYR A 19 15.70 4.27 5.55
CA TYR A 19 15.28 5.68 5.51
C TYR A 19 15.45 6.42 6.86
N GLY A 20 16.43 6.03 7.68
CA GLY A 20 16.63 6.59 9.01
C GLY A 20 15.60 6.14 10.06
N LEU A 21 14.80 5.10 9.77
CA LEU A 21 13.80 4.53 10.66
C LEU A 21 14.10 3.07 10.98
N ALA A 22 13.70 2.65 12.17
CA ALA A 22 13.53 1.22 12.47
C ALA A 22 12.25 0.73 11.79
N MET A 23 12.41 0.05 10.67
CA MET A 23 11.33 -0.54 9.88
C MET A 23 11.18 -2.01 10.21
N VAL A 24 10.00 -2.55 9.96
CA VAL A 24 9.72 -3.99 10.04
C VAL A 24 9.49 -4.52 8.62
N VAL A 25 10.19 -5.61 8.29
CA VAL A 25 10.07 -6.32 7.01
C VAL A 25 9.81 -7.79 7.26
N THR A 26 9.10 -8.46 6.35
CA THR A 26 8.83 -9.88 6.52
C THR A 26 10.11 -10.71 6.48
N ALA A 27 10.19 -11.71 7.36
CA ALA A 27 11.17 -12.77 7.34
C ALA A 27 10.58 -14.09 6.78
N ASP A 28 9.28 -14.12 6.47
CA ASP A 28 8.64 -15.26 5.83
C ASP A 28 9.06 -15.31 4.34
N GLU A 29 9.66 -16.43 3.94
CA GLU A 29 10.23 -16.58 2.60
C GLU A 29 9.16 -16.55 1.50
N LYS A 30 7.97 -17.10 1.77
CA LYS A 30 6.88 -17.16 0.79
C LYS A 30 6.29 -15.77 0.56
N LEU A 31 6.01 -15.03 1.63
CA LEU A 31 5.54 -13.66 1.57
C LEU A 31 6.59 -12.74 0.94
N SER A 32 7.87 -12.91 1.29
CA SER A 32 8.97 -12.18 0.66
C SER A 32 9.04 -12.42 -0.84
N ALA A 33 8.96 -13.68 -1.29
CA ALA A 33 8.95 -14.04 -2.71
C ALA A 33 7.72 -13.47 -3.44
N TYR A 34 6.54 -13.57 -2.84
CA TYR A 34 5.30 -13.01 -3.39
C TYR A 34 5.41 -11.48 -3.56
N LEU A 35 5.79 -10.76 -2.50
CA LEU A 35 5.95 -9.30 -2.54
C LEU A 35 7.01 -8.88 -3.55
N LYS A 36 8.12 -9.63 -3.66
CA LYS A 36 9.15 -9.36 -4.66
C LYS A 36 8.61 -9.47 -6.08
N ASN A 37 7.90 -10.54 -6.41
CA ASN A 37 7.32 -10.72 -7.74
C ASN A 37 6.35 -9.58 -8.10
N VAL A 38 5.51 -9.18 -7.14
CA VAL A 38 4.58 -8.06 -7.31
C VAL A 38 5.33 -6.74 -7.54
N LEU A 39 6.32 -6.44 -6.70
CA LEU A 39 7.06 -5.18 -6.75
C LEU A 39 7.97 -5.08 -7.99
N ASP A 40 8.53 -6.18 -8.47
CA ASP A 40 9.34 -6.21 -9.69
C ASP A 40 8.48 -5.86 -10.92
N GLN A 41 7.27 -6.41 -11.02
CA GLN A 41 6.34 -6.06 -12.10
C GLN A 41 5.87 -4.61 -11.98
N LEU A 42 5.50 -4.18 -10.76
CA LEU A 42 5.09 -2.80 -10.49
C LEU A 42 6.17 -1.78 -10.88
N ALA A 43 7.44 -2.10 -10.62
CA ALA A 43 8.56 -1.24 -11.00
C ALA A 43 8.65 -1.04 -12.51
N GLY A 44 8.39 -2.07 -13.31
CA GLY A 44 8.31 -1.97 -14.77
C GLY A 44 7.21 -1.02 -15.23
N TRP A 45 5.99 -1.21 -14.75
CA TRP A 45 4.86 -0.34 -15.10
C TRP A 45 5.04 1.11 -14.62
N LEU A 46 5.69 1.33 -13.48
CA LEU A 46 6.03 2.67 -13.00
C LEU A 46 7.01 3.39 -13.94
N VAL A 47 8.00 2.69 -14.49
CA VAL A 47 8.93 3.29 -15.45
C VAL A 47 8.21 3.71 -16.73
N GLU A 48 7.25 2.91 -17.17
CA GLU A 48 6.40 3.20 -18.34
C GLU A 48 5.27 4.19 -18.03
N SER A 49 5.16 4.69 -16.80
CA SER A 49 4.09 5.59 -16.34
C SER A 49 2.67 5.02 -16.50
N GLN A 50 2.54 3.69 -16.45
CA GLN A 50 1.28 2.97 -16.68
C GLN A 50 0.49 2.67 -15.40
N VAL A 51 1.04 2.99 -14.23
CA VAL A 51 0.39 2.74 -12.94
C VAL A 51 -0.40 3.97 -12.51
N GLN A 52 -1.69 3.78 -12.25
CA GLN A 52 -2.58 4.82 -11.74
C GLN A 52 -2.74 4.73 -10.22
N LYS A 53 -2.80 3.51 -9.66
CA LYS A 53 -3.03 3.30 -8.23
C LYS A 53 -2.54 1.92 -7.78
N LEU A 54 -1.89 1.86 -6.62
CA LEU A 54 -1.65 0.62 -5.88
C LEU A 54 -2.61 0.55 -4.69
N VAL A 55 -3.22 -0.61 -4.46
CA VAL A 55 -4.16 -0.83 -3.36
C VAL A 55 -3.77 -2.05 -2.55
N VAL A 56 -3.74 -1.89 -1.23
CA VAL A 56 -3.68 -3.01 -0.28
C VAL A 56 -5.05 -3.15 0.35
N VAL A 57 -5.71 -4.26 0.07
CA VAL A 57 -7.02 -4.61 0.62
C VAL A 57 -6.79 -5.46 1.85
N ILE A 58 -7.55 -5.23 2.92
CA ILE A 58 -7.61 -6.10 4.09
C ILE A 58 -9.06 -6.56 4.23
N ALA A 59 -9.23 -7.87 4.22
CA ALA A 59 -10.53 -8.52 4.30
C ALA A 59 -10.59 -9.47 5.49
N ASN A 60 -11.79 -9.68 6.04
CA ASN A 60 -12.02 -10.72 7.03
C ASN A 60 -11.81 -12.09 6.39
N ALA A 61 -10.95 -12.93 6.98
CA ALA A 61 -10.57 -14.20 6.38
C ALA A 61 -11.73 -15.22 6.30
N ASN A 62 -12.78 -15.04 7.13
CA ASN A 62 -13.90 -15.98 7.21
C ASN A 62 -15.08 -15.54 6.35
N THR A 63 -15.31 -14.24 6.20
CA THR A 63 -16.49 -13.69 5.51
C THR A 63 -16.18 -13.01 4.18
N ASP A 64 -14.90 -12.76 3.88
CA ASP A 64 -14.43 -11.97 2.74
C ASP A 64 -14.95 -10.50 2.75
N ASP A 65 -15.46 -10.04 3.89
CA ASP A 65 -15.89 -8.66 4.09
C ASP A 65 -14.69 -7.71 4.09
N ILE A 66 -14.74 -6.65 3.29
CA ILE A 66 -13.62 -5.73 3.11
C ILE A 66 -13.60 -4.71 4.25
N LEU A 67 -12.57 -4.77 5.08
CA LEU A 67 -12.44 -3.96 6.30
C LEU A 67 -11.63 -2.70 6.06
N GLU A 68 -10.55 -2.80 5.29
CA GLU A 68 -9.70 -1.66 4.96
C GLU A 68 -9.22 -1.72 3.51
N ARG A 69 -9.05 -0.54 2.92
CA ARG A 69 -8.54 -0.36 1.57
C ARG A 69 -7.54 0.78 1.56
N TRP A 70 -6.27 0.43 1.64
CA TRP A 70 -5.15 1.37 1.60
C TRP A 70 -4.81 1.69 0.16
N MET A 71 -4.97 2.94 -0.24
CA MET A 71 -4.79 3.39 -1.61
C MET A 71 -3.57 4.29 -1.72
N PHE A 72 -2.81 4.07 -2.79
CA PHE A 72 -1.66 4.87 -3.18
C PHE A 72 -1.87 5.28 -4.64
N ASP A 73 -2.48 6.45 -4.85
CA ASP A 73 -2.66 7.04 -6.18
C ASP A 73 -1.32 7.54 -6.70
N VAL A 74 -0.96 7.14 -7.91
CA VAL A 74 0.31 7.47 -8.55
C VAL A 74 0.05 8.43 -9.70
N TYR A 75 0.79 9.53 -9.69
CA TYR A 75 0.74 10.54 -10.74
C TYR A 75 2.15 10.69 -11.30
N ALA A 76 2.32 10.45 -12.59
CA ALA A 76 3.56 10.78 -13.28
C ALA A 76 3.70 12.31 -13.34
N ASP A 77 4.77 12.84 -12.75
CA ASP A 77 5.13 14.23 -12.91
C ASP A 77 5.80 14.39 -14.29
N PRO A 78 5.49 15.46 -15.05
CA PRO A 78 6.23 15.76 -16.27
C PRO A 78 7.72 15.90 -15.93
N PRO A 79 8.62 15.51 -16.85
CA PRO A 79 10.07 15.51 -16.59
C PRO A 79 10.52 16.88 -16.11
N SER A 80 10.85 16.97 -14.82
CA SER A 80 11.23 18.23 -14.20
C SER A 80 12.71 18.52 -14.45
N ALA A 81 13.04 19.78 -14.76
CA ALA A 81 14.43 20.21 -14.96
C ALA A 81 15.32 20.06 -13.70
N HIS A 82 14.68 19.89 -12.54
CA HIS A 82 15.35 19.65 -11.27
C HIS A 82 15.27 18.16 -10.94
N GLY A 83 16.23 17.38 -11.45
CA GLY A 83 16.30 15.94 -11.29
C GLY A 83 16.22 15.42 -9.84
N TYR A 84 16.19 14.10 -9.72
CA TYR A 84 16.13 13.35 -8.46
C TYR A 84 17.11 13.88 -7.39
N VAL A 85 16.58 14.24 -6.22
CA VAL A 85 17.38 14.65 -5.05
C VAL A 85 17.21 13.61 -3.93
N PRO A 86 18.19 12.69 -3.73
CA PRO A 86 18.03 11.55 -2.83
C PRO A 86 17.61 11.91 -1.40
N LYS A 87 18.19 12.98 -0.84
CA LYS A 87 17.89 13.43 0.53
C LYS A 87 16.43 13.84 0.72
N VAL A 88 15.85 14.55 -0.26
CA VAL A 88 14.45 14.99 -0.21
C VAL A 88 13.54 13.78 -0.28
N VAL A 89 13.81 12.86 -1.20
CA VAL A 89 13.03 11.63 -1.35
C VAL A 89 13.08 10.77 -0.08
N MET A 90 14.25 10.62 0.54
CA MET A 90 14.38 9.92 1.81
C MET A 90 13.52 10.55 2.91
N SER A 91 13.54 11.89 3.04
CA SER A 91 12.74 12.58 4.06
C SER A 91 11.23 12.47 3.82
N GLU A 92 10.78 12.48 2.57
CA GLU A 92 9.38 12.30 2.23
C GLU A 92 8.93 10.84 2.51
N ILE A 93 9.73 9.85 2.14
CA ILE A 93 9.48 8.43 2.47
C ILE A 93 9.42 8.24 4.00
N GLN A 94 10.31 8.90 4.74
CA GLN A 94 10.32 8.86 6.19
C GLN A 94 9.00 9.40 6.78
N ALA A 95 8.51 10.52 6.25
CA ALA A 95 7.28 11.15 6.72
C ALA A 95 6.06 10.23 6.49
N ILE A 96 5.91 9.66 5.30
CA ILE A 96 4.78 8.76 5.00
C ILE A 96 4.85 7.48 5.84
N MET A 97 6.03 6.90 6.05
CA MET A 97 6.17 5.69 6.90
C MET A 97 5.74 5.94 8.35
N ARG A 98 6.11 7.10 8.90
CA ARG A 98 5.66 7.51 10.25
C ARG A 98 4.15 7.72 10.28
N GLN A 99 3.59 8.33 9.25
CA GLN A 99 2.16 8.60 9.20
C GLN A 99 1.32 7.34 9.01
N ILE A 100 1.74 6.39 8.18
CA ILE A 100 1.09 5.06 8.08
C ILE A 100 1.10 4.36 9.43
N THR A 101 2.19 4.47 10.19
CA THR A 101 2.26 3.90 11.54
C THR A 101 1.33 4.63 12.51
N ALA A 102 1.27 5.96 12.44
CA ALA A 102 0.42 6.77 13.29
C ALA A 102 -1.07 6.63 12.95
N SER A 103 -1.45 6.44 11.68
CA SER A 103 -2.85 6.35 11.28
C SER A 103 -3.55 5.15 11.93
N VAL A 104 -2.79 4.08 12.19
CA VAL A 104 -3.30 2.86 12.84
C VAL A 104 -3.90 3.11 14.22
N SER A 105 -3.47 4.14 14.96
CA SER A 105 -4.07 4.47 16.26
C SER A 105 -5.49 5.04 16.19
N PHE A 106 -5.92 5.46 15.00
CA PHE A 106 -7.26 6.01 14.76
C PHE A 106 -8.16 5.07 13.96
N LEU A 107 -7.63 3.91 13.51
CA LEU A 107 -8.41 2.90 12.82
C LEU A 107 -9.05 1.93 13.83
N PRO A 108 -10.24 1.40 13.55
CA PRO A 108 -10.85 0.35 14.36
C PRO A 108 -9.92 -0.86 14.57
N LEU A 109 -10.11 -1.57 15.68
CA LEU A 109 -9.37 -2.81 15.92
C LEU A 109 -9.91 -3.92 15.03
N LEU A 110 -8.99 -4.68 14.40
CA LEU A 110 -9.33 -5.90 13.68
C LEU A 110 -9.32 -7.04 14.69
N ASN A 111 -10.51 -7.57 15.02
CA ASN A 111 -10.65 -8.61 16.05
C ASN A 111 -10.61 -10.03 15.49
N ASP A 112 -10.88 -10.18 14.19
CA ASP A 112 -10.90 -11.46 13.49
C ASP A 112 -9.64 -11.65 12.63
N PRO A 113 -9.26 -12.91 12.33
CA PRO A 113 -8.22 -13.19 11.33
C PRO A 113 -8.54 -12.49 10.01
N CYS A 114 -7.55 -11.82 9.44
CA CYS A 114 -7.68 -11.07 8.20
C CYS A 114 -6.71 -11.60 7.14
N THR A 115 -7.12 -11.50 5.88
CA THR A 115 -6.27 -11.70 4.70
C THR A 115 -5.92 -10.36 4.07
N PHE A 116 -5.01 -10.37 3.09
CA PHE A 116 -4.74 -9.19 2.27
C PHE A 116 -4.67 -9.53 0.80
N ASP A 117 -5.08 -8.59 -0.04
CA ASP A 117 -4.88 -8.60 -1.49
C ASP A 117 -4.10 -7.36 -1.93
N LEU A 118 -3.35 -7.49 -3.02
CA LEU A 118 -2.67 -6.37 -3.68
C LEU A 118 -3.26 -6.17 -5.06
N LEU A 119 -3.86 -4.99 -5.28
CA LEU A 119 -4.41 -4.60 -6.58
C LEU A 119 -3.56 -3.49 -7.19
N VAL A 120 -3.29 -3.59 -8.48
CA VAL A 120 -2.63 -2.53 -9.25
C VAL A 120 -3.58 -2.09 -10.34
N TYR A 121 -3.94 -0.81 -10.32
CA TYR A 121 -4.71 -0.17 -11.38
C TYR A 121 -3.71 0.38 -12.39
N THR A 122 -3.80 -0.12 -13.61
CA THR A 122 -2.98 0.33 -14.73
C THR A 122 -3.83 0.98 -15.82
N ASP A 123 -3.17 1.54 -16.83
CA ASP A 123 -3.82 1.90 -18.07
C ASP A 123 -4.48 0.67 -18.73
N LYS A 124 -5.59 0.90 -19.45
CA LYS A 124 -6.40 -0.19 -20.04
C LYS A 124 -5.65 -1.05 -21.04
N ASP A 125 -4.64 -0.48 -21.69
CA ASP A 125 -3.91 -1.13 -22.78
C ASP A 125 -2.60 -1.77 -22.30
N VAL A 126 -2.38 -1.88 -20.98
CA VAL A 126 -1.20 -2.54 -20.42
C VAL A 126 -1.22 -4.03 -20.74
N HIS A 127 -0.05 -4.57 -21.10
CA HIS A 127 0.11 -6.02 -21.20
C HIS A 127 0.12 -6.64 -19.79
N VAL A 128 -0.92 -7.41 -19.46
CA VAL A 128 -1.03 -8.14 -18.19
C VAL A 128 -0.24 -9.46 -18.28
N PRO A 129 0.80 -9.67 -17.45
CA PRO A 129 1.54 -10.93 -17.43
C PRO A 129 0.67 -12.11 -16.98
N GLN A 130 1.01 -13.33 -17.39
CA GLN A 130 0.24 -14.54 -17.05
C GLN A 130 0.11 -14.83 -15.54
N THR A 131 1.01 -14.27 -14.72
CA THR A 131 0.97 -14.42 -13.26
C THR A 131 0.03 -13.41 -12.59
N TRP A 132 -0.67 -12.59 -13.38
CA TRP A 132 -1.61 -11.57 -12.95
C TRP A 132 -2.96 -11.82 -13.60
N GLU A 133 -4.02 -11.44 -12.91
CA GLU A 133 -5.39 -11.54 -13.39
C GLU A 133 -6.15 -10.24 -13.13
N GLU A 134 -7.22 -10.02 -13.89
CA GLU A 134 -8.16 -8.94 -13.61
C GLU A 134 -8.94 -9.26 -12.33
N SER A 135 -9.13 -8.25 -11.48
CA SER A 135 -9.81 -8.38 -10.20
C SER A 135 -10.92 -7.35 -10.06
N ASP A 136 -11.95 -7.70 -9.30
CA ASP A 136 -12.92 -6.76 -8.77
C ASP A 136 -12.24 -5.64 -7.95
N PRO A 137 -12.86 -4.45 -7.84
CA PRO A 137 -12.24 -3.29 -7.18
C PRO A 137 -12.13 -3.40 -5.65
N ARG A 138 -12.73 -4.45 -5.05
CA ARG A 138 -12.72 -4.76 -3.61
C ARG A 138 -12.99 -3.52 -2.76
N LEU A 139 -14.15 -2.89 -2.97
CA LEU A 139 -14.53 -1.65 -2.28
C LEU A 139 -14.99 -1.95 -0.84
N VAL A 140 -14.74 -0.99 0.06
CA VAL A 140 -15.27 -1.03 1.43
C VAL A 140 -16.67 -0.42 1.42
N GLU A 141 -17.67 -1.15 1.89
CA GLU A 141 -19.03 -0.63 2.02
C GLU A 141 -19.14 0.36 3.19
N ASN A 142 -19.87 1.47 2.99
CA ASN A 142 -20.09 2.52 3.99
C ASN A 142 -18.80 3.02 4.66
N SER A 143 -17.73 3.17 3.86
CA SER A 143 -16.41 3.47 4.39
C SER A 143 -16.24 4.92 4.86
N VAL A 144 -15.41 5.10 5.89
CA VAL A 144 -14.81 6.39 6.23
C VAL A 144 -13.41 6.48 5.62
N GLU A 145 -13.07 7.63 5.05
CA GLU A 145 -11.77 7.86 4.42
C GLU A 145 -10.86 8.77 5.25
N VAL A 146 -9.60 8.36 5.40
CA VAL A 146 -8.54 9.17 5.99
C VAL A 146 -7.45 9.40 4.96
N ARG A 147 -7.25 10.66 4.59
CA ARG A 147 -6.14 11.06 3.71
C ARG A 147 -4.85 11.18 4.49
N LEU A 148 -3.81 10.56 3.96
CA LEU A 148 -2.43 10.69 4.43
C LEU A 148 -1.71 11.75 3.60
N ARG A 149 -0.50 12.12 4.03
CA ARG A 149 0.35 13.09 3.36
C ARG A 149 0.88 12.48 2.06
N SER A 150 0.79 13.24 0.99
CA SER A 150 1.40 12.90 -0.28
C SER A 150 2.92 13.05 -0.24
N PHE A 151 3.62 12.27 -1.06
CA PHE A 151 5.05 12.46 -1.32
C PHE A 151 5.35 12.53 -2.81
N THR A 152 6.49 13.10 -3.19
CA THR A 152 6.95 13.08 -4.58
C THR A 152 8.43 12.74 -4.67
N THR A 153 8.78 11.99 -5.70
CA THR A 153 10.16 11.76 -6.13
C THR A 153 10.66 12.78 -7.16
N LYS A 154 9.79 13.73 -7.55
CA LYS A 154 9.88 14.61 -8.74
C LYS A 154 9.77 13.91 -10.09
N VAL A 155 9.49 12.61 -10.05
CA VAL A 155 9.17 11.77 -11.21
C VAL A 155 7.76 11.22 -11.03
N HIS A 156 7.43 10.78 -9.82
CA HIS A 156 6.09 10.40 -9.43
C HIS A 156 5.70 11.12 -8.16
N LYS A 157 4.49 11.68 -8.15
CA LYS A 157 3.76 12.05 -6.94
C LYS A 157 2.88 10.89 -6.53
N VAL A 158 2.84 10.60 -5.24
CA VAL A 158 2.00 9.56 -4.65
C VAL A 158 1.11 10.20 -3.60
N ASP A 159 -0.20 10.14 -3.80
CA ASP A 159 -1.19 10.47 -2.78
C ASP A 159 -1.58 9.18 -2.04
N ALA A 160 -1.70 9.24 -0.72
CA ALA A 160 -1.99 8.06 0.10
C ALA A 160 -3.26 8.29 0.91
N MET A 161 -4.10 7.27 1.03
CA MET A 161 -5.30 7.30 1.86
C MET A 161 -5.67 5.89 2.32
N VAL A 162 -6.50 5.80 3.34
CA VAL A 162 -7.13 4.55 3.77
C VAL A 162 -8.63 4.76 3.88
N ALA A 163 -9.40 3.94 3.17
CA ALA A 163 -10.82 3.77 3.42
C ALA A 163 -10.98 2.60 4.39
N TYR A 164 -11.78 2.75 5.43
CA TYR A 164 -12.01 1.68 6.40
C TYR A 164 -13.49 1.58 6.76
N LYS A 165 -13.93 0.38 7.12
CA LYS A 165 -15.28 0.11 7.57
C LYS A 165 -15.40 0.62 9.01
N ASP A 166 -16.22 1.64 9.21
CA ASP A 166 -16.47 2.18 10.53
C ASP A 166 -17.60 1.38 11.20
N PRO A 167 -17.32 0.67 12.32
CA PRO A 167 -18.32 -0.15 12.98
C PRO A 167 -19.52 0.68 13.47
N ASP A 168 -19.33 1.97 13.76
CA ASP A 168 -20.36 2.84 14.32
C ASP A 168 -21.32 3.41 13.26
N THR A 169 -21.03 3.28 11.97
CA THR A 169 -21.89 3.76 10.87
C THR A 169 -22.88 2.69 10.37
N THR A 170 -22.84 1.48 10.93
CA THR A 170 -23.69 0.34 10.50
C THR A 170 -25.06 0.27 11.20
N ILE A 171 -25.60 1.42 11.66
CA ILE A 171 -26.89 1.52 12.38
C ILE A 171 -28.07 1.56 11.40
#